data_AF-A0A8J8MNC3-F1
#
_entry.id   AF-A0A8J8MNC3-F1
#
_cell.length_a   1.000
_cell.length_b   1.000
_cell.length_c   1.000
_cell.angle_alpha   90.00
_cell.angle_beta   90.00
_cell.angle_gamma   90.00
#
_symmetry.space_group_name_H-M   'P 1'
#
loop_
_entity.id
_entity.type
_entity.pdbx_description
1 polymer ?
#
loop_
_entity_poly.entity_id
_entity_poly.type
_entity_poly.pdbx_seq_one_letter_code
_entity_poly.pdbx_strand_id
1 'polypeptide(L)'
;MEHEKKVYQKNNTGYYLLLTFIAFNTVYTIFRLRDMTVDYNIGLFIIVTIVLSLISFLATIKIRSYSLLWSYLSGCIGIFQIVRFFLMDNKFQGNLNIFLSVMLVISAVCAVAGGIISMIKTKQRTSFIQHNHINKEYMHS
;
A
#
# COMPACT_ATOMS: atom_id res chain seq x y z
N MET A 1 1.28 -24.64 -21.68
CA MET A 1 1.61 -23.21 -21.91
C MET A 1 0.77 -22.23 -21.08
N GLU A 2 -0.56 -22.38 -20.92
CA GLU A 2 -1.33 -21.50 -20.02
C GLU A 2 -1.00 -21.68 -18.52
N HIS A 3 -0.65 -22.91 -18.11
CA HIS A 3 -0.36 -23.24 -16.71
C HIS A 3 0.95 -22.60 -16.18
N GLU A 4 1.96 -22.42 -17.03
CA GLU A 4 3.22 -21.76 -16.65
C GLU A 4 3.04 -20.25 -16.51
N LYS A 5 2.23 -19.63 -17.39
CA LYS A 5 1.93 -18.19 -17.30
C LYS A 5 1.34 -17.81 -15.95
N LYS A 6 0.44 -18.64 -15.37
CA LYS A 6 -0.15 -18.35 -14.04
C LYS A 6 0.84 -18.42 -12.89
N VAL A 7 1.93 -19.20 -13.01
CA VAL A 7 2.97 -19.31 -11.96
C VAL A 7 3.93 -18.13 -11.97
N TYR A 8 4.21 -17.55 -13.15
CA TYR A 8 5.16 -16.46 -13.35
C TYR A 8 4.54 -15.08 -13.60
N GLN A 9 3.22 -14.99 -13.75
CA GLN A 9 2.55 -13.70 -13.94
C GLN A 9 2.90 -12.82 -12.75
N LYS A 10 3.53 -11.66 -12.95
CA LYS A 10 3.81 -10.72 -11.86
C LYS A 10 2.52 -10.06 -11.41
N ASN A 11 2.40 -9.77 -10.11
CA ASN A 11 1.24 -9.06 -9.57
C ASN A 11 1.28 -7.57 -9.89
N ASN A 12 1.06 -7.24 -11.17
CA ASN A 12 1.07 -5.86 -11.64
C ASN A 12 -0.07 -5.03 -11.03
N THR A 13 -1.24 -5.62 -10.80
CA THR A 13 -2.39 -4.92 -10.20
C THR A 13 -2.08 -4.41 -8.78
N GLY A 14 -1.62 -5.28 -7.88
CA GLY A 14 -1.26 -4.85 -6.51
C GLY A 14 -0.10 -3.87 -6.48
N TYR A 15 0.85 -4.03 -7.39
CA TYR A 15 1.98 -3.11 -7.56
C TYR A 15 1.52 -1.69 -7.93
N TYR A 16 0.66 -1.54 -8.96
CA TYR A 16 0.16 -0.23 -9.36
C TYR A 16 -0.71 0.42 -8.28
N LEU A 17 -1.57 -0.36 -7.60
CA LEU A 17 -2.40 0.18 -6.51
C LEU A 17 -1.55 0.77 -5.37
N LEU A 18 -0.44 0.11 -5.01
CA LEU A 18 0.44 0.61 -3.96
C LEU A 18 1.32 1.78 -4.41
N LEU A 19 1.73 1.83 -5.68
CA LEU A 19 2.36 3.02 -6.24
C LEU A 19 1.42 4.22 -6.19
N THR A 20 0.17 4.03 -6.58
CA THR A 20 -0.87 5.08 -6.51
C THR A 20 -1.09 5.53 -5.07
N PHE A 21 -1.09 4.60 -4.10
CA PHE A 21 -1.11 4.95 -2.68
C PHE A 21 0.06 5.85 -2.28
N ILE A 22 1.30 5.50 -2.64
CA ILE A 22 2.49 6.29 -2.31
C ILE A 22 2.36 7.70 -2.90
N ALA A 23 1.95 7.81 -4.17
CA ALA A 23 1.77 9.10 -4.84
C ALA A 23 0.73 9.98 -4.12
N PHE A 24 -0.44 9.43 -3.79
CA PHE A 24 -1.47 10.17 -3.05
C PHE A 24 -1.00 10.55 -1.64
N ASN A 25 -0.30 9.66 -0.94
CA ASN A 25 0.24 9.95 0.39
C ASN A 25 1.24 11.11 0.36
N THR A 26 2.13 11.15 -0.64
CA THR A 26 3.09 12.25 -0.83
C THR A 26 2.38 13.57 -1.10
N VAL A 27 1.42 13.60 -2.02
CA VAL A 27 0.68 14.83 -2.34
C VAL A 27 -0.12 15.31 -1.13
N TYR A 28 -0.79 14.41 -0.39
CA TYR A 28 -1.48 14.74 0.85
C TYR A 28 -0.53 15.42 1.86
N THR A 29 0.66 14.86 2.05
CA THR A 29 1.65 15.39 2.97
C THR A 29 2.10 16.79 2.58
N ILE A 30 2.39 17.05 1.30
CA ILE A 30 2.81 18.38 0.82
C ILE A 30 1.74 19.44 1.15
N PHE A 31 0.48 19.15 0.85
CA PHE A 31 -0.60 20.09 1.11
C PHE A 31 -0.90 20.26 2.60
N ARG A 32 -0.84 19.17 3.39
CA ARG A 32 -1.06 19.24 4.84
C ARG A 32 0.04 20.02 5.55
N LEU A 33 1.29 19.90 5.10
CA LEU A 33 2.42 20.67 5.65
C LEU A 33 2.23 22.18 5.49
N ARG A 34 1.59 22.62 4.39
CA ARG A 34 1.36 24.04 4.12
C ARG A 34 0.40 24.69 5.12
N ASP A 35 -0.50 23.91 5.70
CA ASP A 35 -1.59 24.39 6.56
C ASP A 35 -1.27 24.24 8.06
N MET A 36 -0.20 23.51 8.42
CA MET A 36 0.16 23.28 9.82
C MET A 36 1.07 24.40 10.37
N THR A 37 0.86 24.76 11.64
CA THR A 37 1.74 25.69 12.38
C THR A 37 3.09 25.05 12.67
N VAL A 38 4.17 25.83 12.56
CA VAL A 38 5.55 25.35 12.71
C VAL A 38 5.84 24.99 14.17
N ASP A 39 5.56 23.72 14.51
CA ASP A 39 5.75 23.14 15.83
C ASP A 39 6.46 21.78 15.74
N TYR A 40 6.92 21.23 16.88
CA TYR A 40 7.55 19.90 16.96
C TYR A 40 6.68 18.77 16.36
N ASN A 41 5.36 18.93 16.44
CA ASN A 41 4.39 17.98 15.87
C ASN A 41 4.51 17.84 14.35
N ILE A 42 4.94 18.88 13.62
CA ILE A 42 5.21 18.79 12.18
C ILE A 42 6.41 17.87 11.93
N GLY A 43 7.48 18.01 12.72
CA GLY A 43 8.67 17.17 12.57
C GLY A 43 8.35 15.69 12.72
N LEU A 44 7.61 15.34 13.78
CA LEU A 44 7.14 13.96 14.00
C LEU A 44 6.27 13.46 12.84
N PHE A 45 5.34 14.29 12.37
CA PHE A 45 4.45 13.95 11.25
C PHE A 45 5.23 13.67 9.96
N ILE A 46 6.23 14.48 9.64
CA ILE A 46 7.08 14.30 8.46
C ILE A 46 7.86 12.99 8.57
N ILE A 47 8.53 12.76 9.71
CA ILE A 47 9.35 11.55 9.93
C ILE A 47 8.49 10.29 9.77
N VAL A 48 7.34 10.23 10.44
CA VAL A 48 6.41 9.09 10.34
C VAL A 48 5.95 8.90 8.89
N THR A 49 5.64 9.98 8.17
CA THR A 49 5.22 9.88 6.76
C THR A 49 6.33 9.34 5.86
N ILE A 50 7.57 9.81 6.02
CA ILE A 50 8.72 9.36 5.24
C ILE A 50 8.95 7.87 5.49
N VAL A 51 9.00 7.46 6.75
CA VAL A 51 9.18 6.05 7.14
C VAL A 51 8.06 5.19 6.57
N LEU A 52 6.81 5.62 6.67
CA LEU A 52 5.66 4.91 6.10
C LEU A 52 5.77 4.77 4.57
N SER A 53 6.21 5.83 3.89
CA SER A 53 6.39 5.82 2.43
C SER A 53 7.50 4.86 2.01
N LEU A 54 8.62 4.81 2.74
CA LEU A 54 9.72 3.87 2.50
C LEU A 54 9.27 2.42 2.69
N ILE A 55 8.57 2.12 3.79
CA ILE A 55 8.04 0.78 4.07
C ILE A 55 7.04 0.38 2.96
N SER A 56 6.18 1.31 2.54
CA SER A 56 5.20 1.07 1.48
C SER A 56 5.86 0.80 0.13
N PHE A 57 6.93 1.54 -0.18
CA PHE A 57 7.73 1.30 -1.38
C PHE A 57 8.37 -0.09 -1.35
N LEU A 58 8.96 -0.48 -0.22
CA LEU A 58 9.54 -1.81 -0.05
C LEU A 58 8.49 -2.92 -0.17
N ALA A 59 7.31 -2.71 0.43
CA ALA A 59 6.16 -3.61 0.31
C ALA A 59 5.71 -3.75 -1.15
N THR A 60 5.70 -2.65 -1.91
CA THR A 60 5.36 -2.63 -3.33
C THR A 60 6.29 -3.52 -4.17
N ILE A 61 7.61 -3.41 -3.95
CA ILE A 61 8.60 -4.26 -4.64
C ILE A 61 8.42 -5.73 -4.25
N LYS A 62 8.23 -6.03 -2.96
CA LYS A 62 8.09 -7.40 -2.46
C LYS A 62 6.77 -8.07 -2.85
N ILE A 63 5.68 -7.30 -2.97
CA ILE A 63 4.40 -7.77 -3.49
C ILE A 63 4.51 -8.19 -4.96
N ARG A 64 5.33 -7.50 -5.75
CA ARG A 64 5.68 -7.94 -7.11
C ARG A 64 6.37 -9.32 -7.13
N SER A 65 7.03 -9.69 -6.03
CA SER A 65 7.74 -10.95 -5.81
C SER A 65 6.94 -12.01 -5.02
N TYR A 66 5.62 -11.85 -4.83
CA TYR A 66 4.73 -12.85 -4.21
C TYR A 66 5.02 -13.23 -2.75
N SER A 67 5.48 -12.29 -1.92
CA SER A 67 5.63 -12.56 -0.49
C SER A 67 4.33 -12.29 0.30
N LEU A 68 3.83 -13.30 1.01
CA LEU A 68 2.63 -13.20 1.87
C LEU A 68 2.78 -12.18 3.00
N LEU A 69 3.95 -12.16 3.66
CA LEU A 69 4.22 -11.30 4.81
C LEU A 69 4.08 -9.81 4.45
N TRP A 70 4.58 -9.41 3.28
CA TRP A 70 4.48 -8.03 2.80
C TRP A 70 3.09 -7.65 2.30
N SER A 71 2.28 -8.63 1.87
CA SER A 71 0.86 -8.38 1.58
C SER A 71 0.09 -8.02 2.85
N TYR A 72 0.35 -8.72 3.96
CA TYR A 72 -0.22 -8.36 5.27
C TYR A 72 0.26 -6.98 5.73
N LEU A 73 1.56 -6.70 5.61
CA LEU A 73 2.14 -5.40 5.93
C LEU A 73 1.47 -4.25 5.16
N SER A 74 1.23 -4.43 3.86
CA SER A 74 0.54 -3.43 3.04
C SER A 74 -0.92 -3.18 3.46
N GLY A 75 -1.61 -4.23 3.93
CA GLY A 75 -2.93 -4.10 4.54
C GLY A 75 -2.88 -3.29 5.84
N CYS A 76 -1.89 -3.56 6.71
CA CYS A 76 -1.67 -2.79 7.93
C CYS A 76 -1.40 -1.31 7.66
N ILE A 77 -0.64 -0.99 6.60
CA ILE A 77 -0.40 0.39 6.17
C ILE A 77 -1.71 1.07 5.77
N GLY A 78 -2.56 0.37 5.02
CA GLY A 78 -3.90 0.88 4.68
C GLY A 78 -4.77 1.15 5.91
N ILE A 79 -4.75 0.25 6.91
CA ILE A 79 -5.45 0.44 8.19
C ILE A 79 -4.90 1.65 8.94
N PHE A 80 -3.57 1.82 8.99
CA PHE A 80 -2.94 2.98 9.60
C PHE A 80 -3.39 4.28 8.92
N GLN A 81 -3.54 4.28 7.60
CA GLN A 81 -4.07 5.41 6.84
C GLN A 81 -5.52 5.74 7.28
N ILE A 82 -6.36 4.74 7.52
CA ILE A 82 -7.73 4.92 8.03
C ILE A 82 -7.71 5.50 9.45
N VAL A 83 -6.85 5.00 10.33
CA VAL A 83 -6.71 5.55 11.69
C VAL A 83 -6.28 7.03 11.63
N ARG A 84 -5.36 7.36 10.72
CA ARG A 84 -4.93 8.76 10.47
C ARG A 84 -6.08 9.64 9.99
N PHE A 85 -6.98 9.13 9.15
CA PHE A 85 -8.21 9.82 8.77
C PHE A 85 -9.09 10.13 9.99
N PHE A 86 -9.23 9.17 10.91
CA PHE A 86 -10.03 9.35 12.12
C PHE A 86 -9.44 10.39 13.07
N LEU A 87 -8.12 10.40 13.22
CA LEU A 87 -7.39 11.36 14.06
C LEU A 87 -7.29 12.78 13.48
N MET A 88 -7.65 12.99 12.21
CA MET A 88 -7.62 14.32 11.61
C MET A 88 -8.81 15.14 12.14
N ASP A 89 -8.51 16.18 12.92
CA ASP A 89 -9.49 17.19 13.31
C ASP A 89 -9.78 18.14 12.13
N ASN A 90 -11.03 18.63 12.04
CA ASN A 90 -11.50 19.59 11.02
C ASN A 90 -11.58 19.08 9.56
N LYS A 91 -11.90 17.79 9.36
CA LYS A 91 -12.04 17.12 8.05
C LYS A 91 -12.98 17.83 7.05
N PHE A 92 -14.01 18.51 7.57
CA PHE A 92 -15.07 19.13 6.77
C PHE A 92 -15.03 20.66 6.78
N GLN A 93 -14.01 21.27 7.40
CA GLN A 93 -13.91 22.73 7.46
C GLN A 93 -12.96 23.24 6.39
N GLY A 94 -13.53 23.82 5.33
CA GLY A 94 -12.80 24.42 4.21
C GLY A 94 -12.56 23.45 3.05
N ASN A 95 -12.59 24.00 1.82
CA ASN A 95 -12.47 23.22 0.57
C ASN A 95 -11.19 22.37 0.50
N LEU A 96 -10.09 22.87 1.07
CA LEU A 96 -8.80 22.19 1.08
C LEU A 96 -8.83 20.96 2.02
N ASN A 97 -9.43 21.06 3.20
CA ASN A 97 -9.54 19.93 4.13
C ASN A 97 -10.48 18.84 3.63
N ILE A 98 -11.55 19.21 2.93
CA ILE A 98 -12.44 18.25 2.25
C ILE A 98 -11.67 17.51 1.15
N PHE A 99 -10.91 18.24 0.33
CA PHE A 99 -10.07 17.64 -0.72
C PHE A 99 -9.04 16.66 -0.12
N LEU A 100 -8.32 17.07 0.92
CA LEU A 100 -7.36 16.20 1.61
C LEU A 100 -8.00 14.97 2.24
N SER A 101 -9.18 15.13 2.83
CA SER A 101 -9.97 14.04 3.41
C SER A 101 -10.34 12.99 2.37
N VAL A 102 -10.86 13.42 1.22
CA VAL A 102 -11.19 12.53 0.10
C VAL A 102 -9.94 11.81 -0.41
N MET A 103 -8.84 12.53 -0.58
CA MET A 103 -7.58 11.95 -1.06
C MET A 103 -7.01 10.90 -0.10
N LEU A 104 -7.14 11.14 1.20
CA LEU A 104 -6.66 10.22 2.23
C LEU A 104 -7.52 8.94 2.25
N VAL A 105 -8.84 9.06 2.10
CA VAL A 105 -9.75 7.91 1.94
C VAL A 105 -9.42 7.11 0.67
N ILE A 106 -9.23 7.77 -0.47
CA ILE A 106 -8.85 7.09 -1.73
C ILE A 106 -7.53 6.34 -1.54
N SER A 107 -6.53 6.98 -0.92
CA SER A 107 -5.23 6.34 -0.65
C SER A 107 -5.40 5.11 0.24
N ALA A 108 -6.20 5.20 1.30
CA ALA A 108 -6.48 4.08 2.20
C ALA A 108 -7.13 2.91 1.47
N VAL A 109 -8.14 3.18 0.64
CA VAL A 109 -8.81 2.16 -0.18
C VAL A 109 -7.82 1.50 -1.15
N CYS A 110 -6.95 2.29 -1.81
CA CYS A 110 -5.93 1.76 -2.70
C CYS A 110 -4.93 0.84 -1.97
N ALA A 111 -4.47 1.21 -0.77
CA ALA A 111 -3.55 0.39 0.02
C ALA A 111 -4.20 -0.91 0.51
N VAL A 112 -5.42 -0.82 1.05
CA VAL A 112 -6.17 -2.00 1.53
C VAL A 112 -6.50 -2.94 0.37
N ALA A 113 -7.06 -2.42 -0.72
CA ALA A 113 -7.38 -3.22 -1.91
C ALA A 113 -6.12 -3.81 -2.54
N GLY A 114 -5.03 -3.04 -2.62
CA GLY A 114 -3.72 -3.50 -3.09
C GLY A 114 -3.21 -4.67 -2.26
N GLY A 115 -3.32 -4.60 -0.93
CA GLY A 115 -2.94 -5.68 -0.02
C GLY A 115 -3.82 -6.92 -0.14
N ILE A 116 -5.15 -6.76 -0.17
CA ILE A 116 -6.11 -7.86 -0.30
C ILE A 116 -5.94 -8.60 -1.63
N ILE A 117 -5.89 -7.87 -2.75
CA ILE A 117 -5.70 -8.45 -4.08
C ILE A 117 -4.38 -9.22 -4.15
N SER A 118 -3.32 -8.66 -3.56
CA SER A 118 -2.01 -9.33 -3.49
C SER A 118 -2.05 -10.59 -2.64
N MET A 119 -2.77 -10.59 -1.53
CA MET A 119 -2.96 -11.75 -0.68
C MET A 119 -3.73 -12.86 -1.40
N ILE A 120 -4.83 -12.53 -2.08
CA ILE A 120 -5.64 -13.49 -2.84
C ILE A 120 -4.79 -14.14 -3.94
N LYS A 121 -4.10 -13.33 -4.75
CA LYS A 121 -3.23 -13.86 -5.83
C LYS A 121 -2.08 -14.70 -5.30
N THR A 122 -1.51 -14.32 -4.15
CA THR A 122 -0.42 -15.09 -3.54
C THR A 122 -0.92 -16.43 -2.99
N LYS A 123 -2.08 -16.46 -2.33
CA LYS A 123 -2.71 -17.71 -1.86
C LYS A 123 -3.07 -18.65 -3.03
N GLN A 124 -3.65 -18.10 -4.11
CA GLN A 124 -3.95 -18.87 -5.31
C GLN A 124 -2.70 -19.48 -5.93
N ARG A 125 -1.60 -18.72 -6.03
CA ARG A 125 -0.30 -19.22 -6.52
C ARG A 125 0.26 -20.32 -5.63
N THR A 126 0.30 -20.14 -4.31
CA THR A 126 0.83 -21.14 -3.37
C THR A 126 0.01 -22.43 -3.39
N SER A 127 -1.32 -22.33 -3.43
CA SER A 127 -2.22 -23.49 -3.54
C SER A 127 -2.02 -24.23 -4.87
N PHE A 128 -1.85 -23.50 -5.97
CA PHE A 128 -1.57 -24.11 -7.28
C PHE A 128 -0.22 -24.84 -7.33
N ILE A 129 0.83 -24.28 -6.73
CA ILE A 129 2.16 -24.92 -6.65
C ILE A 129 2.09 -26.21 -5.83
N GLN A 130 1.38 -26.17 -4.69
CA GLN A 130 1.26 -27.31 -3.79
C GLN A 130 0.41 -28.45 -4.41
N HIS A 131 -0.65 -28.11 -5.13
CA HIS A 131 -1.52 -29.10 -5.77
C HIS A 131 -0.88 -29.79 -6.99
N ASN A 132 -0.01 -29.08 -7.72
CA ASN A 132 0.64 -29.62 -8.93
C ASN A 132 2.05 -30.19 -8.68
N HIS A 133 2.48 -30.35 -7.42
CA HIS A 133 3.82 -30.86 -7.06
C HIS A 133 4.99 -30.21 -7.81
N ILE A 134 4.85 -28.94 -8.21
CA ILE A 134 5.89 -28.24 -8.99
C ILE A 134 7.07 -27.98 -8.06
N ASN A 135 8.19 -28.66 -8.33
CA ASN A 135 9.41 -28.58 -7.53
C ASN A 135 9.88 -27.12 -7.44
N LYS A 136 10.06 -26.62 -6.21
CA LYS A 136 10.38 -25.21 -5.90
C LYS A 136 11.74 -24.76 -6.45
N GLU A 137 12.60 -25.70 -6.85
CA GLU A 137 13.93 -25.43 -7.41
C GLU A 137 13.92 -24.57 -8.68
N TYR A 138 12.85 -24.57 -9.48
CA TYR A 138 12.78 -23.80 -10.73
C TYR A 138 12.27 -22.37 -10.58
N MET A 139 11.92 -21.91 -9.36
CA MET A 139 11.30 -20.59 -9.16
C MET A 139 12.29 -19.46 -8.79
N HIS A 140 13.59 -19.76 -8.72
CA HIS A 140 14.64 -18.82 -8.31
C HIS A 140 15.62 -18.41 -9.43
N SER A 141 15.43 -18.86 -10.67
CA SER A 141 16.17 -18.33 -11.84
C SER A 141 15.45 -17.15 -12.48
#